data_AF-A0A9E2ZFD0-F1
#
_entry.id   AF-A0A9E2ZFD0-F1
#
_cell.length_a   1.000
_cell.length_b   1.000
_cell.length_c   1.000
_cell.angle_alpha   90.00
_cell.angle_beta   90.00
_cell.angle_gamma   90.00
#
_symmetry.space_group_name_H-M   'P 1'
#
loop_
_entity.id
_entity.type
_entity.pdbx_description
1 polymer ?
#
loop_
_entity_poly.entity_id
_entity_poly.type
_entity_poly.pdbx_seq_one_letter_code
_entity_poly.pdbx_strand_id
1 'polypeptide(L)'
;LAAQGLEWLRLVDNGVIHEHAYRFPGIAVVHAYHLVPAAASKARAVARHMQARGYSAADCIAVGDSREDLDVAAAVGSFWLMANALERDPTLVPEIARRPGVRVASEGYGAGVYEAVVTTLAEGRAG
;
A
#
# COMPACT_ATOMS: atom_id res chain seq x y z
N LEU A 1 12.44 -22.18 2.83
CA LEU A 1 11.31 -22.22 3.79
C LEU A 1 10.57 -23.55 3.71
N ALA A 2 10.05 -23.93 2.53
CA ALA A 2 9.33 -25.20 2.35
C ALA A 2 10.13 -26.45 2.77
N ALA A 3 11.39 -26.57 2.35
CA ALA A 3 12.28 -27.68 2.74
C ALA A 3 12.54 -27.77 4.27
N GLN A 4 12.16 -26.76 5.04
CA GLN A 4 12.30 -26.70 6.49
C GLN A 4 10.94 -26.79 7.21
N GLY A 5 9.85 -27.09 6.50
CA GLY A 5 8.49 -27.14 7.06
C GLY A 5 7.89 -25.77 7.41
N LEU A 6 8.47 -24.67 6.91
CA LEU A 6 8.09 -23.29 7.23
C LEU A 6 7.27 -22.62 6.11
N GLU A 7 6.39 -23.38 5.45
CA GLU A 7 5.56 -22.90 4.33
C GLU A 7 4.53 -21.84 4.76
N TRP A 8 4.22 -21.79 6.05
CA TRP A 8 3.38 -20.76 6.65
C TRP A 8 4.09 -19.40 6.76
N LEU A 9 5.37 -19.30 6.37
CA LEU A 9 6.14 -18.06 6.29
C LEU A 9 6.48 -17.73 4.83
N ARG A 10 6.56 -16.42 4.53
CA ARG A 10 7.12 -15.89 3.28
C ARG A 10 8.22 -14.89 3.58
N LEU A 11 9.26 -14.90 2.75
CA LEU A 11 10.28 -13.85 2.72
C LEU A 11 9.85 -12.78 1.72
N VAL A 12 9.82 -11.52 2.15
CA VAL A 12 9.43 -10.38 1.34
C VAL A 12 10.64 -9.48 1.22
N ASP A 13 11.00 -9.13 -0.01
CA ASP A 13 12.01 -8.12 -0.26
C ASP A 13 11.43 -6.74 0.09
N ASN A 14 11.99 -6.08 1.11
CA ASN A 14 11.60 -4.74 1.55
C ASN A 14 12.50 -3.65 0.95
N GLY A 15 13.44 -4.02 0.09
CA GLY A 15 14.34 -3.11 -0.59
C GLY A 15 15.45 -2.54 0.29
N VAL A 16 16.08 -1.50 -0.24
CA VAL A 16 17.20 -0.80 0.40
C VAL A 16 16.68 0.15 1.47
N ILE A 17 17.30 0.08 2.65
CA ILE A 17 17.10 1.03 3.74
C ILE A 17 18.08 2.18 3.52
N HIS A 18 17.58 3.37 3.22
CA HIS A 18 18.42 4.54 2.91
C HIS A 18 18.96 5.26 4.16
N GLU A 19 18.23 5.19 5.28
CA GLU A 19 18.60 5.83 6.54
C GLU A 19 19.31 4.85 7.49
N HIS A 20 20.34 4.16 7.01
CA HIS A 20 21.04 3.11 7.76
C HIS A 20 22.37 3.55 8.36
N ALA A 21 22.99 4.62 7.85
CA ALA A 21 24.38 4.98 8.12
C ALA A 21 24.70 5.19 9.61
N TYR A 22 23.76 5.73 10.40
CA TYR A 22 23.95 5.91 11.85
C TYR A 22 23.99 4.57 12.61
N ARG A 23 23.18 3.59 12.19
CA ARG A 23 23.05 2.30 12.86
C ARG A 23 24.07 1.28 12.37
N PHE A 24 24.52 1.42 11.13
CA PHE A 24 25.49 0.53 10.47
C PHE A 24 26.60 1.36 9.82
N PRO A 25 27.48 1.99 10.62
CA PRO A 25 28.54 2.84 10.10
C PRO A 25 29.49 2.03 9.21
N GLY A 26 29.85 2.59 8.06
CA GLY A 26 30.75 1.96 7.09
C GLY A 26 30.08 0.96 6.15
N ILE A 27 28.78 0.67 6.31
CA ILE A 27 28.03 -0.17 5.37
C ILE A 27 27.43 0.70 4.26
N ALA A 28 27.78 0.42 3.01
CA ALA A 28 27.35 1.23 1.87
C ALA A 28 25.85 1.07 1.56
N VAL A 29 25.32 -0.15 1.67
CA VAL A 29 23.92 -0.48 1.36
C VAL A 29 23.42 -1.47 2.40
N VAL A 30 22.24 -1.20 2.96
CA VAL A 30 21.51 -2.16 3.80
C VAL A 30 20.24 -2.57 3.06
N HIS A 31 20.09 -3.87 2.81
CA HIS A 31 18.91 -4.44 2.17
C HIS A 31 18.10 -5.19 3.22
N ALA A 32 16.81 -4.86 3.35
CA ALA A 32 15.93 -5.50 4.32
C ALA A 32 15.04 -6.56 3.66
N TYR A 33 14.83 -7.67 4.38
CA TYR A 33 13.86 -8.69 4.04
C TYR A 33 12.94 -8.93 5.24
N HIS A 34 11.64 -8.98 5.00
CA HIS A 34 10.66 -9.34 6.04
C HIS A 34 10.36 -10.84 5.99
N LEU A 35 10.42 -11.50 7.15
CA LEU A 35 9.90 -12.86 7.31
C LEU A 35 8.55 -12.76 8.02
N VAL A 36 7.48 -13.02 7.29
CA VAL A 36 6.10 -12.82 7.76
C VAL A 36 5.25 -14.06 7.53
N PRO A 37 4.13 -14.24 8.26
CA PRO A 37 3.16 -15.26 7.91
C PRO A 37 2.73 -15.13 6.45
N ALA A 38 2.71 -16.23 5.71
CA ALA A 38 2.32 -16.29 4.30
C ALA A 38 0.90 -15.72 4.09
N ALA A 39 0.04 -15.88 5.09
CA ALA A 39 -1.32 -15.36 5.11
C ALA A 39 -1.41 -13.84 5.37
N ALA A 40 -0.34 -13.16 5.81
CA ALA A 40 -0.39 -11.74 6.15
C ALA A 40 -0.46 -10.87 4.90
N SER A 41 -1.49 -10.00 4.83
CA SER A 41 -1.63 -8.98 3.79
C SER A 41 -2.37 -7.74 4.31
N LYS A 42 -2.01 -6.57 3.75
CA LYS A 42 -2.68 -5.29 4.05
C LYS A 42 -4.16 -5.34 3.68
N ALA A 43 -4.50 -5.86 2.50
CA ALA A 43 -5.89 -6.02 2.05
C ALA A 43 -6.74 -6.83 3.04
N ARG A 44 -6.23 -7.96 3.55
CA ARG A 44 -6.94 -8.77 4.56
C ARG A 44 -7.06 -8.04 5.89
N ALA A 45 -6.02 -7.33 6.31
CA ALA A 45 -6.05 -6.55 7.54
C ALA A 45 -7.11 -5.43 7.47
N VAL A 46 -7.16 -4.69 6.35
CA VAL A 46 -8.17 -3.65 6.09
C VAL A 46 -9.57 -4.24 6.08
N ALA A 47 -9.81 -5.30 5.32
CA ALA A 47 -11.12 -5.95 5.27
C ALA A 47 -11.59 -6.45 6.66
N ARG A 48 -10.68 -7.01 7.47
CA ARG A 48 -10.99 -7.40 8.86
C ARG A 48 -11.28 -6.20 9.75
N HIS A 49 -10.55 -5.10 9.60
CA HIS A 49 -10.80 -3.88 10.35
C HIS A 49 -12.16 -3.28 10.03
N MET A 50 -12.50 -3.18 8.75
CA MET A 50 -13.81 -2.72 8.28
C MET A 50 -14.93 -3.58 8.83
N GLN A 51 -14.81 -4.91 8.74
CA GLN A 51 -15.77 -5.84 9.32
C GLN A 51 -15.97 -5.62 10.83
N ALA A 52 -14.88 -5.44 11.59
CA ALA A 52 -14.93 -5.21 13.03
C ALA A 52 -15.55 -3.85 13.42
N ARG A 53 -15.62 -2.90 12.49
CA ARG A 53 -16.18 -1.56 12.68
C ARG A 53 -17.56 -1.38 12.06
N GLY A 54 -18.03 -2.35 11.28
CA GLY A 54 -19.28 -2.25 10.54
C GLY A 54 -19.24 -1.28 9.36
N TYR A 55 -18.05 -0.99 8.81
CA TYR A 55 -17.92 -0.14 7.63
C TYR A 55 -18.17 -0.93 6.35
N SER A 56 -18.92 -0.33 5.42
CA SER A 56 -19.01 -0.81 4.05
C SER A 56 -17.80 -0.31 3.23
N ALA A 57 -17.61 -0.88 2.04
CA ALA A 57 -16.62 -0.35 1.10
C ALA A 57 -16.88 1.12 0.77
N ALA A 58 -18.14 1.52 0.60
CA ALA A 58 -18.52 2.90 0.28
C ALA A 58 -18.13 3.90 1.38
N ASP A 59 -18.00 3.45 2.64
CA ASP A 59 -17.61 4.29 3.78
C ASP A 59 -16.08 4.45 3.90
N CYS A 60 -15.31 3.75 3.06
CA CYS A 60 -13.86 3.63 3.22
C CYS A 60 -13.11 4.10 1.98
N ILE A 61 -12.06 4.89 2.24
CA ILE A 61 -10.99 5.16 1.28
C ILE A 61 -9.68 4.59 1.81
N ALA A 62 -8.80 4.18 0.91
CA ALA A 62 -7.43 3.82 1.24
C ALA A 62 -6.45 4.68 0.44
N VAL A 63 -5.30 4.96 1.06
CA VAL A 63 -4.18 5.68 0.46
C VAL A 63 -2.94 4.80 0.57
N GLY A 64 -2.11 4.77 -0.47
CA GLY A 64 -0.87 4.00 -0.45
C GLY A 64 0.10 4.45 -1.52
N ASP A 65 1.37 4.09 -1.37
CA ASP A 65 2.44 4.50 -2.28
C ASP A 65 3.27 3.32 -2.80
N SER A 66 2.74 2.11 -2.66
CA SER A 66 3.43 0.89 -3.06
C SER A 66 2.51 -0.09 -3.80
N ARG A 67 3.13 -1.05 -4.48
CA ARG A 67 2.46 -2.18 -5.11
C ARG A 67 1.63 -2.99 -4.11
N GLU A 68 2.14 -3.21 -2.90
CA GLU A 68 1.44 -4.01 -1.88
C GLU A 68 0.17 -3.29 -1.38
N ASP A 69 0.15 -1.95 -1.39
CA ASP A 69 -1.05 -1.19 -1.03
C ASP A 69 -2.15 -1.29 -2.08
N LEU A 70 -1.79 -1.44 -3.35
CA LEU A 70 -2.74 -1.48 -4.47
C LEU A 70 -3.76 -2.62 -4.32
N ASP A 71 -3.41 -3.70 -3.63
CA ASP A 71 -4.33 -4.82 -3.33
C ASP A 71 -5.46 -4.45 -2.36
N VAL A 72 -5.30 -3.37 -1.59
CA VAL A 72 -6.36 -2.83 -0.73
C VAL A 72 -7.52 -2.27 -1.56
N ALA A 73 -7.30 -1.89 -2.82
CA ALA A 73 -8.34 -1.37 -3.71
C ALA A 73 -9.54 -2.32 -3.87
N ALA A 74 -9.33 -3.64 -3.73
CA ALA A 74 -10.42 -4.61 -3.79
C ALA A 74 -11.34 -4.62 -2.55
N ALA A 75 -10.92 -3.99 -1.45
CA ALA A 75 -11.66 -3.97 -0.18
C ALA A 75 -12.42 -2.66 0.07
N VAL A 76 -12.01 -1.54 -0.54
CA VAL A 76 -12.54 -0.20 -0.25
C VAL A 76 -13.28 0.39 -1.46
N GLY A 77 -14.08 1.44 -1.23
CA GLY A 77 -14.84 2.11 -2.29
C GLY A 77 -13.97 2.99 -3.19
N SER A 78 -12.84 3.47 -2.68
CA SER A 78 -11.84 4.20 -3.47
C SER A 78 -10.44 4.01 -2.92
N PHE A 79 -9.49 3.72 -3.81
CA PHE A 79 -8.08 3.66 -3.49
C PHE A 79 -7.32 4.77 -4.20
N TRP A 80 -6.44 5.45 -3.47
CA TRP A 80 -5.59 6.51 -3.99
C TRP A 80 -4.12 6.10 -3.93
N LEU A 81 -3.49 6.01 -5.09
CA LEU A 81 -2.06 5.80 -5.22
C LEU A 81 -1.32 7.14 -5.23
N MET A 82 -0.34 7.32 -4.35
CA MET A 82 0.44 8.56 -4.27
C MET A 82 1.37 8.72 -5.49
N ALA A 83 1.63 9.96 -5.93
CA ALA A 83 2.47 10.22 -7.11
C ALA A 83 3.89 9.61 -6.98
N ASN A 84 4.46 9.67 -5.77
CA ASN A 84 5.78 9.11 -5.47
C ASN A 84 5.87 7.58 -5.66
N ALA A 85 4.74 6.87 -5.76
CA ALA A 85 4.73 5.46 -6.10
C ALA A 85 5.18 5.23 -7.55
N LEU A 86 4.72 6.07 -8.48
CA LEU A 86 5.04 5.96 -9.91
C LEU A 86 6.45 6.44 -10.22
N GLU A 87 6.97 7.40 -9.45
CA GLU A 87 8.37 7.81 -9.53
C GLU A 87 9.31 6.66 -9.15
N ARG A 88 8.95 5.89 -8.12
CA ARG A 88 9.73 4.75 -7.62
C ARG A 88 9.53 3.48 -8.44
N ASP A 89 8.31 3.20 -8.87
CA ASP A 89 7.95 2.04 -9.67
C ASP A 89 7.00 2.41 -10.83
N PRO A 90 7.56 2.88 -11.97
CA PRO A 90 6.78 3.20 -13.16
C PRO A 90 6.01 1.99 -13.74
N THR A 91 6.37 0.76 -13.36
CA THR A 91 5.72 -0.45 -13.87
C THR A 91 4.33 -0.67 -13.27
N LEU A 92 3.92 0.15 -12.29
CA LEU A 92 2.56 0.16 -11.73
C LEU A 92 1.50 0.72 -12.69
N VAL A 93 1.88 1.57 -13.66
CA VAL A 93 0.95 2.21 -14.61
C VAL A 93 -0.02 1.21 -15.28
N PRO A 94 0.43 0.11 -15.91
CA PRO A 94 -0.48 -0.86 -16.51
C PRO A 94 -1.35 -1.62 -15.50
N GLU A 95 -0.95 -1.73 -14.23
CA GLU A 95 -1.78 -2.37 -13.20
C GLU A 95 -2.92 -1.48 -12.74
N ILE A 96 -2.64 -0.20 -12.55
CA ILE A 96 -3.62 0.82 -12.19
C ILE A 96 -4.73 0.87 -13.24
N ALA A 97 -4.37 0.90 -14.52
CA ALA A 97 -5.33 0.96 -15.63
C ALA A 97 -6.31 -0.23 -15.67
N ARG A 98 -5.97 -1.35 -15.04
CA ARG A 98 -6.80 -2.58 -15.00
C ARG A 98 -7.66 -2.68 -13.73
N ARG A 99 -7.49 -1.79 -12.75
CA ARG A 99 -8.18 -1.87 -11.45
C ARG A 99 -9.22 -0.75 -11.33
N PRO A 100 -10.53 -1.08 -11.35
CA PRO A 100 -11.56 -0.07 -11.10
C PRO A 100 -11.44 0.48 -9.67
N GLY A 101 -11.79 1.75 -9.49
CA GLY A 101 -11.75 2.41 -8.17
C GLY A 101 -10.36 2.87 -7.71
N VAL A 102 -9.32 2.70 -8.54
CA VAL A 102 -7.99 3.26 -8.29
C VAL A 102 -7.87 4.65 -8.92
N ARG A 103 -7.45 5.62 -8.12
CA ARG A 103 -7.14 7.00 -8.50
C ARG A 103 -5.66 7.26 -8.23
N VAL A 104 -5.02 8.12 -9.01
CA VAL A 104 -3.64 8.56 -8.76
C VAL A 104 -3.70 9.99 -8.24
N ALA A 105 -3.09 10.24 -7.09
CA ALA A 105 -2.96 11.58 -6.55
C ALA A 105 -1.95 12.38 -7.38
N SER A 106 -2.19 13.69 -7.48
CA SER A 106 -1.32 14.62 -8.19
C SER A 106 0.03 14.81 -7.49
N GLU A 107 0.03 14.67 -6.16
CA GLU A 107 1.20 14.83 -5.30
C GLU A 107 1.55 13.55 -4.51
N GLY A 108 2.79 13.49 -4.03
CA GLY A 108 3.25 12.44 -3.13
C GLY A 108 2.92 12.69 -1.65
N TYR A 109 3.14 11.67 -0.83
CA TYR A 109 3.16 11.79 0.64
C TYR A 109 1.92 12.51 1.22
N GLY A 110 2.13 13.43 2.17
CA GLY A 110 1.04 14.11 2.88
C GLY A 110 0.15 14.99 1.99
N ALA A 111 0.69 15.60 0.93
CA ALA A 111 -0.09 16.41 0.00
C ALA A 111 -1.08 15.54 -0.80
N GLY A 112 -0.62 14.37 -1.29
CA GLY A 112 -1.50 13.40 -1.94
C GLY A 112 -2.56 12.81 -1.01
N VAL A 113 -2.23 12.58 0.26
CA VAL A 113 -3.23 12.15 1.27
C VAL A 113 -4.30 13.23 1.47
N TYR A 114 -3.90 14.49 1.56
CA TYR A 114 -4.84 15.61 1.69
C TYR A 114 -5.79 15.69 0.48
N GLU A 115 -5.25 15.61 -0.74
CA GLU A 115 -6.02 15.55 -1.98
C GLU A 115 -7.03 14.40 -1.95
N ALA A 116 -6.60 13.19 -1.60
CA ALA A 116 -7.45 12.00 -1.55
C ALA A 116 -8.66 12.20 -0.61
N VAL A 117 -8.41 12.76 0.58
CA VAL A 117 -9.44 13.03 1.60
C VAL A 117 -10.41 14.10 1.12
N VAL A 118 -9.90 15.27 0.71
CA VAL A 118 -10.75 16.39 0.29
C VAL A 118 -11.59 16.03 -0.92
N THR A 119 -10.96 15.44 -1.94
CA THR A 119 -11.65 15.09 -3.18
C THR A 119 -12.73 14.05 -2.93
N THR A 120 -12.44 12.99 -2.17
CA THR A 120 -13.45 11.94 -1.94
C THR A 120 -14.59 12.41 -1.03
N LEU A 121 -14.32 13.23 -0.01
CA LEU A 121 -15.35 13.72 0.92
C LEU A 121 -16.15 14.93 0.40
N ALA A 122 -15.59 15.72 -0.53
CA ALA A 122 -16.29 16.82 -1.17
C ALA A 122 -17.15 16.34 -2.35
N GLU A 123 -16.63 15.44 -3.20
CA GLU A 123 -17.37 14.91 -4.35
C GLU A 123 -18.44 13.89 -3.93
N GLY A 124 -18.22 13.13 -2.85
CA GLY A 124 -19.20 12.16 -2.34
C GLY A 124 -20.45 12.76 -1.69
N ARG A 125 -20.50 14.07 -1.43
CA ARG A 125 -21.68 14.78 -0.90
C ARG A 125 -22.54 15.44 -1.99
N ALA A 126 -22.07 15.47 -3.23
CA ALA A 126 -22.75 16.14 -4.34
C ALA A 126 -23.57 15.18 -5.24
N GLY A 127 -23.62 13.89 -4.90
CA GLY A 127 -24.39 12.85 -5.60
C GLY A 127 -25.62 12.40 -4.82
#